data_AF-A0A953L231-F1
#
_entry.id   AF-A0A953L231-F1
#
_cell.length_a   1.000
_cell.length_b   1.000
_cell.length_c   1.000
_cell.angle_alpha   90.00
_cell.angle_beta   90.00
_cell.angle_gamma   90.00
#
_symmetry.space_group_name_H-M   'P 1'
#
loop_
_entity.id
_entity.type
_entity.pdbx_description
1 polymer ?
#
loop_
_entity_poly.entity_id
_entity_poly.type
_entity_poly.pdbx_seq_one_letter_code
_entity_poly.pdbx_strand_id
1 'polypeptide(L)' 'MHDGRYLTLDAVLDRYQQSKPYVQNVDPVFDKGDGTWGIELTPGERTLLKAFLNTLDDGIFVKNRLLSE' A
#
# COMPACT_ATOMS: atom_id res chain seq x y z
N MET A 1 0.61 -7.56 -2.82
CA MET A 1 1.67 -7.77 -3.85
C MET A 1 1.36 -9.03 -4.62
N HIS A 2 1.78 -9.13 -5.87
CA HIS A 2 1.49 -10.31 -6.73
C HIS A 2 1.99 -11.64 -6.14
N ASP A 3 2.96 -11.59 -5.23
CA ASP A 3 3.60 -12.76 -4.63
C ASP A 3 3.30 -12.94 -3.13
N GLY A 4 2.35 -12.19 -2.58
CA GLY A 4 1.96 -12.34 -1.16
C GLY A 4 3.06 -11.99 -0.15
N ARG A 5 4.17 -11.34 -0.54
CA ARG A 5 5.31 -11.07 0.35
C ARG A 5 5.02 -10.21 1.59
N TYR A 6 3.86 -9.54 1.62
CA TYR A 6 3.43 -8.68 2.72
C TYR A 6 2.11 -9.18 3.29
N LEU A 7 2.12 -9.47 4.59
CA LEU A 7 0.97 -10.02 5.30
C LEU A 7 0.03 -8.93 5.86
N THR A 8 0.47 -7.68 5.86
CA THR A 8 -0.29 -6.57 6.42
C THR A 8 -0.38 -5.41 5.43
N LEU A 9 -1.49 -4.67 5.51
CA LEU A 9 -1.67 -3.45 4.73
C LEU A 9 -0.59 -2.42 5.08
N ASP A 10 -0.14 -2.36 6.33
CA ASP A 10 0.96 -1.49 6.75
C ASP A 10 2.27 -1.79 6.02
N ALA A 11 2.65 -3.07 5.89
CA ALA A 11 3.86 -3.44 5.16
C ALA A 11 3.77 -3.12 3.66
N VAL A 12 2.56 -3.15 3.09
CA VAL A 12 2.31 -2.69 1.71
C VAL A 12 2.50 -1.18 1.61
N LEU A 13 1.92 -0.40 2.53
CA LEU A 13 2.05 1.06 2.52
C LEU A 13 3.51 1.49 2.74
N ASP A 14 4.25 0.82 3.63
CA ASP A 14 5.68 1.06 3.86
C ASP A 14 6.49 0.87 2.57
N ARG A 15 6.11 -0.09 1.73
CA ARG A 15 6.81 -0.35 0.46
C ARG A 15 6.70 0.82 -0.52
N TYR A 16 5.59 1.56 -0.49
CA TYR A 16 5.39 2.77 -1.31
C TYR A 16 5.97 4.02 -0.65
N GLN A 17 6.07 4.05 0.68
CA GLN A 17 6.66 5.16 1.43
C GLN A 17 8.20 5.19 1.37
N GLN A 18 8.84 4.02 1.18
CA GLN A 18 10.30 3.93 1.10
C GLN A 18 10.86 4.65 -0.13
N SER A 19 11.59 5.75 0.10
CA SER A 19 12.51 6.34 -0.89
C SER A 19 13.55 5.30 -1.30
N LYS A 20 13.42 4.77 -2.50
CA LYS A 20 14.38 3.83 -3.10
C LYS A 20 15.13 4.52 -4.24
N PRO A 21 16.33 4.05 -4.61
CA PRO A 21 17.01 4.53 -5.81
C PRO A 21 16.11 4.36 -7.03
N TYR A 22 16.06 5.37 -7.88
CA TYR A 22 15.35 5.34 -9.16
C TYR A 22 15.72 4.09 -9.97
N VAL A 23 14.71 3.42 -10.54
CA VAL A 23 14.90 2.37 -11.55
C VAL A 23 14.15 2.77 -12.82
N GLN A 24 14.71 2.43 -13.98
CA GLN A 24 14.27 2.94 -15.29
C GLN A 24 12.79 2.70 -15.64
N ASN A 25 12.13 1.77 -14.94
CA ASN A 25 10.76 1.33 -15.23
C ASN A 25 9.73 1.81 -14.19
N VAL A 26 10.03 2.84 -13.41
CA VAL A 26 9.07 3.46 -12.49
C VAL A 26 8.24 4.50 -13.27
N ASP A 27 6.94 4.56 -12.99
CA ASP A 27 6.09 5.62 -13.55
C ASP A 27 6.59 7.00 -13.09
N PRO A 28 6.77 7.98 -13.99
CA PRO A 28 7.24 9.33 -13.65
C PRO A 28 6.46 10.01 -12.52
N VAL A 29 5.19 9.64 -12.28
CA VAL A 29 4.39 10.21 -11.19
C VAL A 29 4.94 9.91 -9.80
N PHE A 30 5.76 8.86 -9.66
CA PHE A 30 6.39 8.48 -8.38
C PHE A 30 7.80 9.02 -8.20
N ASP A 31 8.33 9.76 -9.19
CA ASP A 31 9.62 10.42 -9.08
C ASP A 31 9.51 11.66 -8.20
N LYS A 32 10.36 11.73 -7.16
CA LYS A 32 10.42 12.89 -6.27
C LYS A 32 11.33 14.01 -6.79
N GLY A 33 12.08 13.75 -7.86
CA GLY A 33 13.01 14.72 -8.47
C GLY A 33 14.35 14.86 -7.72
N ASP A 34 14.58 14.08 -6.67
CA ASP A 34 15.81 14.06 -5.85
C ASP A 34 16.64 12.77 -6.08
N GLY A 35 16.31 12.00 -7.11
CA GLY A 35 16.90 10.68 -7.40
C GLY A 35 16.29 9.53 -6.58
N THR A 36 15.26 9.81 -5.76
CA THR A 36 14.45 8.81 -5.08
C THR A 36 13.04 8.73 -5.65
N TRP A 37 12.40 7.57 -5.48
CA TRP A 37 11.01 7.37 -5.85
C TRP A 37 10.18 6.87 -4.66
N GLY A 38 8.90 7.21 -4.66
CA GLY A 38 7.95 6.80 -3.64
C GLY A 38 6.81 7.80 -3.44
N ILE A 39 5.93 7.51 -2.50
CA ILE A 39 4.81 8.38 -2.12
C ILE A 39 5.04 8.85 -0.69
N GLU A 40 5.02 10.16 -0.48
CA GLU A 40 5.02 10.70 0.88
C GLU A 40 3.62 10.59 1.47
N LEU A 41 3.52 9.87 2.58
CA LEU A 41 2.30 9.70 3.34
C LEU A 41 2.57 10.19 4.75
N THR A 42 1.87 11.25 5.15
CA THR A 42 1.84 11.65 6.55
C THR A 42 1.13 10.59 7.39
N PRO A 43 1.36 10.55 8.72
CA PRO A 43 0.62 9.62 9.60
C PRO A 43 -0.91 9.78 9.51
N GLY A 44 -1.39 11.00 9.26
CA GLY A 44 -2.81 11.31 9.08
C GLY A 44 -3.36 10.74 7.77
N GLU A 45 -2.69 10.99 6.65
CA GLU A 45 -3.08 10.46 5.34
C GLU A 45 -3.03 8.94 5.31
N ARG A 46 -2.03 8.33 5.96
CA ARG A 46 -1.95 6.88 6.10
C ARG A 46 -3.16 6.31 6.83
N THR A 47 -3.59 6.96 7.90
CA THR A 47 -4.80 6.58 8.64
C THR A 47 -6.05 6.65 7.77
N LEU A 48 -6.22 7.76 7.03
CA LEU A 48 -7.36 7.96 6.14
C LEU A 48 -7.37 6.97 4.98
N LEU A 49 -6.21 6.69 4.39
CA LEU A 49 -6.07 5.72 3.32
C LEU A 49 -6.44 4.31 3.79
N LYS A 50 -5.99 3.90 4.99
CA LYS A 50 -6.39 2.62 5.57
C LYS A 50 -7.89 2.56 5.82
N ALA A 51 -8.48 3.63 6.36
CA ALA A 51 -9.92 3.71 6.57
C ALA A 51 -10.68 3.58 5.25
N PHE A 52 -10.23 4.25 4.19
CA PHE A 52 -10.79 4.14 2.85
C PHE A 52 -10.67 2.72 2.29
N LEU A 53 -9.49 2.10 2.36
CA LEU A 53 -9.29 0.74 1.84
C LEU A 53 -10.17 -0.29 2.55
N ASN A 54 -10.37 -0.15 3.86
CA ASN A 54 -11.29 -1.01 4.62
C ASN A 54 -12.76 -0.81 4.22
N THR A 55 -13.13 0.26 3.51
CA THR A 55 -14.49 0.38 2.93
C THR A 55 -14.73 -0.55 1.74
N LEU A 56 -13.66 -1.10 1.17
CA LEU A 56 -13.71 -2.04 0.05
C LEU A 56 -13.88 -3.49 0.51
N ASP A 57 -13.88 -3.72 1.83
CA ASP A 57 -14.12 -5.04 2.40
C ASP A 57 -15.55 -5.49 2.12
N ASP A 58 -15.70 -6.61 1.44
CA ASP A 58 -16.99 -7.27 1.32
C ASP A 58 -17.33 -7.91 2.68
N GLY A 59 -18.36 -7.37 3.33
CA GLY A 59 -18.81 -7.84 4.64
C GLY A 59 -19.27 -9.30 4.66
N ILE A 60 -19.71 -9.86 3.52
CA ILE A 60 -20.03 -11.29 3.41
C ILE A 60 -18.75 -12.09 3.43
N PHE A 61 -17.75 -11.71 2.63
CA PHE A 61 -16.47 -12.41 2.56
C PHE A 61 -15.77 -12.44 3.92
N VAL A 62 -15.61 -11.27 4.57
CA VAL A 62 -14.86 -11.13 5.81
C VAL A 62 -15.54 -11.82 7.01
N LYS A 63 -16.87 -11.97 7.00
CA LYS A 63 -17.61 -12.57 8.13
C LYS A 63 -18.00 -14.03 7.90
N ASN A 64 -17.81 -14.56 6.68
CA ASN A 64 -18.20 -15.92 6.37
C ASN A 64 -17.13 -16.91 6.86
N ARG A 65 -17.44 -17.62 7.96
CA ARG A 65 -16.57 -18.64 8.54
C ARG A 65 -16.20 -19.79 7.60
N LEU A 66 -17.00 -20.04 6.56
CA LEU A 66 -16.69 -21.07 5.55
C LEU A 66 -15.55 -20.65 4.60
N LEU A 67 -15.22 -19.36 4.56
CA LEU A 67 -14.17 -18.77 3.73
C LEU A 67 -12.95 -18.31 4.58
N SER A 68 -12.97 -18.56 5.89
CA SER A 68 -11.83 -18.28 6.76
C SER A 68 -10.77 -19.36 6.56
N GLU A 69 -9.51 -18.95 6.41
CA GLU A 69 -8.34 -19.83 6.56
C GLU A 69 -8.18 -20.33 8.01
#